data_AF-G9L1N1-F1
#
_entry.id   AF-G9L1N1-F1
#
_cell.length_a   1.000
_cell.length_b   1.000
_cell.length_c   1.000
_cell.angle_alpha   90.00
_cell.angle_beta   90.00
_cell.angle_gamma   90.00
#
_symmetry.space_group_name_H-M   'P 1'
#
loop_
_entity.id
_entity.type
_entity.pdbx_description
1 polymer ?
#
loop_
_entity_poly.entity_id
_entity_poly.type
_entity_poly.pdbx_seq_one_letter_code
_entity_poly.pdbx_strand_id
1 'polypeptide(L)'
;TPEELLQKVVETMQRPFQYVAWELTMEDYDEETEDYQAEAEADEEIEEEEEEEEENEDRIKEKRRHLGDTKHFCPVFLKENFILQPGSTEEAAKYREKIYYFSSPEAKEKFLEHPEEYVAH
;
A
#
# COMPACT_ATOMS: atom_id res chain seq x y z
N THR A 1 17.50 28.03 -18.09
CA THR A 1 18.53 27.57 -19.06
C THR A 1 17.90 26.59 -20.04
N PRO A 2 18.55 26.21 -21.15
CA PRO A 2 18.07 25.11 -21.99
C PRO A 2 17.83 23.80 -21.21
N GLU A 3 18.60 23.57 -20.14
CA GLU A 3 18.45 22.41 -19.24
C GLU A 3 17.14 22.47 -18.44
N GLU A 4 16.81 23.61 -17.83
CA GLU A 4 15.53 23.77 -17.11
C GLU A 4 14.31 23.56 -18.02
N LEU A 5 14.39 24.02 -19.27
CA LEU A 5 13.34 23.81 -20.26
C LEU A 5 13.19 22.33 -20.64
N LEU A 6 14.32 21.64 -20.86
CA LEU A 6 14.32 20.21 -21.14
C LEU A 6 13.72 19.41 -19.98
N GLN A 7 14.14 19.70 -18.74
CA GLN A 7 13.63 19.04 -17.54
C GLN A 7 12.11 19.20 -17.42
N LYS A 8 11.60 20.43 -17.58
CA LYS A 8 10.16 20.71 -17.55
C LYS A 8 9.37 19.94 -18.61
N VAL A 9 9.91 19.82 -19.83
CA VAL A 9 9.26 19.06 -20.91
C VAL A 9 9.21 17.58 -20.56
N VAL A 10 10.32 17.02 -20.06
CA VAL A 10 10.38 15.61 -19.64
C VAL A 10 9.36 15.33 -18.53
N GLU A 11 9.34 16.14 -17.47
CA GLU A 11 8.38 16.02 -16.37
C GLU A 11 6.92 16.08 -16.85
N THR A 12 6.61 17.01 -17.76
CA THR A 12 5.26 17.17 -18.30
C THR A 12 4.84 15.96 -19.14
N MET A 13 5.77 15.39 -19.92
CA MET A 13 5.49 14.22 -20.75
C MET A 13 5.41 12.92 -19.93
N GLN A 14 6.15 12.81 -18.83
CA GLN A 14 6.17 11.61 -17.98
C GLN A 14 5.02 11.54 -16.99
N ARG A 15 4.55 12.69 -16.47
CA ARG A 15 3.46 12.77 -15.48
C ARG A 15 2.24 11.86 -15.78
N PRO A 16 1.66 11.81 -16.99
CA PRO A 16 0.51 10.94 -17.25
C PRO A 16 0.83 9.43 -17.23
N PHE A 17 2.10 9.04 -17.25
CA PHE A 17 2.54 7.64 -17.19
C PHE A 17 3.02 7.22 -15.79
N GLN A 18 3.01 8.12 -14.82
CA GLN A 18 3.35 7.82 -13.44
C GLN A 18 2.08 7.43 -12.68
N TYR A 19 2.14 6.30 -11.98
CA TYR A 19 1.10 5.94 -11.02
C TYR A 19 1.16 6.91 -9.83
N VAL A 20 0.02 7.39 -9.36
CA VAL A 20 -0.07 8.29 -8.21
C VAL A 20 -0.59 7.49 -7.02
N ALA A 21 0.04 7.65 -5.86
CA ALA A 21 -0.49 7.06 -4.64
C ALA A 21 -1.68 7.89 -4.13
N TRP A 22 -2.65 7.23 -3.50
CA TRP A 22 -3.78 7.92 -2.87
C TRP A 22 -3.95 7.49 -1.42
N GLU A 23 -4.46 8.41 -0.60
CA GLU A 23 -4.85 8.10 0.78
C GLU A 23 -5.99 7.08 0.78
N LEU A 24 -5.84 6.01 1.55
CA LEU A 24 -6.90 5.02 1.71
C LEU A 24 -7.90 5.56 2.74
N THR A 25 -9.15 5.76 2.35
CA THR A 25 -10.21 6.15 3.30
C THR A 25 -10.78 4.92 4.02
N MET A 26 -11.55 5.14 5.09
CA MET A 26 -12.22 4.06 5.80
C MET A 26 -13.31 3.43 4.92
N GLU A 27 -13.99 4.21 4.10
CA GLU A 27 -14.96 3.69 3.14
C GLU A 27 -14.29 2.84 2.05
N ASP A 28 -13.14 3.26 1.50
CA ASP A 28 -12.37 2.45 0.53
C ASP A 28 -11.92 1.12 1.17
N TYR A 29 -11.61 1.16 2.47
CA TYR A 29 -11.16 0.00 3.23
C TYR A 29 -12.27 -1.03 3.46
N ASP A 30 -13.47 -0.57 3.80
CA ASP A 30 -14.61 -1.45 4.05
C ASP A 30 -15.06 -2.13 2.74
N GLU A 31 -15.17 -1.37 1.64
CA GLU A 31 -15.52 -1.90 0.32
C GLU A 31 -14.51 -2.95 -0.17
N GLU A 32 -13.22 -2.64 -0.11
CA GLU A 32 -12.16 -3.56 -0.53
C GLU A 32 -12.14 -4.84 0.34
N THR A 33 -12.47 -4.72 1.63
CA THR A 33 -12.56 -5.88 2.52
C THR A 33 -13.76 -6.79 2.19
N GLU A 34 -14.90 -6.21 1.81
CA GLU A 34 -16.09 -6.95 1.38
C GLU A 34 -15.85 -7.67 0.04
N ASP A 35 -15.23 -6.99 -0.93
CA ASP A 35 -14.87 -7.58 -2.23
C ASP A 35 -13.94 -8.80 -2.05
N TYR A 36 -12.91 -8.69 -1.22
CA TYR A 36 -12.01 -9.82 -0.95
C TYR A 36 -12.68 -10.97 -0.20
N GLN A 37 -13.63 -10.69 0.69
CA GLN A 37 -14.41 -11.75 1.33
C GLN A 37 -15.25 -12.49 0.30
N ALA A 38 -15.89 -11.76 -0.62
CA ALA A 38 -16.66 -12.36 -1.71
C ALA A 38 -15.78 -13.18 -2.69
N GLU A 39 -14.57 -12.71 -3.02
CA GLU A 39 -13.62 -13.46 -3.85
C GLU A 39 -13.11 -14.73 -3.14
N ALA A 40 -12.77 -14.63 -1.85
CA ALA A 40 -12.35 -15.77 -1.06
C ALA A 40 -13.47 -16.81 -0.92
N GLU A 41 -14.71 -16.38 -0.64
CA GLU A 41 -15.89 -17.26 -0.60
C GLU A 41 -16.19 -17.91 -1.96
N ALA A 42 -15.85 -17.25 -3.07
CA ALA A 42 -15.97 -17.82 -4.41
C ALA A 42 -14.87 -18.85 -4.74
N ASP A 43 -13.65 -18.65 -4.23
CA ASP A 43 -12.54 -19.62 -4.35
C ASP A 43 -12.64 -20.78 -3.32
N GLU A 44 -13.38 -20.60 -2.22
CA GLU A 44 -13.65 -21.62 -1.18
C GLU A 44 -14.56 -22.79 -1.67
N GLU A 45 -15.02 -22.82 -2.94
CA GLU A 45 -15.45 -24.08 -3.58
C GLU A 45 -14.27 -25.05 -3.87
N ILE A 46 -13.01 -24.62 -3.65
CA ILE A 46 -11.79 -25.41 -3.86
C ILE A 46 -10.78 -25.20 -2.71
N GLU A 47 -11.14 -25.51 -1.47
CA GLU A 47 -10.26 -26.08 -0.42
C GLU A 47 -10.98 -26.02 0.94
N GLU A 48 -11.72 -27.08 1.29
CA GLU A 48 -12.03 -27.34 2.69
C GLU A 48 -10.76 -27.87 3.40
N GLU A 49 -10.50 -27.26 4.57
CA GLU A 49 -9.73 -27.71 5.74
C GLU A 49 -8.38 -27.02 6.05
N GLU A 50 -8.28 -26.69 7.35
CA GLU A 50 -7.10 -26.43 8.22
C GLU A 50 -6.65 -24.95 8.31
N GLU A 51 -6.70 -24.22 9.43
CA GLU A 51 -6.88 -24.52 10.85
C GLU A 51 -7.62 -23.34 11.54
N GLU A 52 -8.52 -23.65 12.48
CA GLU A 52 -8.95 -22.69 13.50
C GLU A 52 -7.76 -22.37 14.43
N GLU A 53 -6.93 -21.40 14.07
CA GLU A 53 -6.20 -20.63 15.08
C GLU A 53 -7.09 -19.45 15.49
N GLU A 54 -7.28 -19.25 16.81
CA GLU A 54 -7.86 -18.02 17.36
C GLU A 54 -6.92 -16.82 17.10
N GLU A 55 -6.64 -16.51 15.84
CA GLU A 55 -6.14 -15.22 15.45
C GLU A 55 -7.32 -14.25 15.46
N ASN A 56 -7.17 -13.20 16.26
CA ASN A 56 -8.06 -12.04 16.28
C ASN A 56 -8.48 -11.68 14.85
N GLU A 57 -9.79 -11.56 14.59
CA GLU A 57 -10.42 -11.37 13.28
C GLU A 57 -9.70 -10.34 12.39
N ASP A 58 -9.11 -9.32 13.01
CA ASP A 58 -8.30 -8.29 12.36
C ASP A 58 -7.04 -8.84 11.67
N ARG A 59 -6.36 -9.84 12.25
CA ARG A 59 -5.16 -10.48 11.66
C ARG A 59 -5.49 -11.33 10.43
N ILE A 60 -6.65 -11.98 10.42
CA ILE A 60 -7.13 -12.74 9.26
C ILE A 60 -7.47 -11.79 8.12
N LYS A 61 -8.16 -10.69 8.43
CA LYS A 61 -8.43 -9.60 7.46
C LYS A 61 -7.12 -8.99 6.93
N GLU A 62 -6.12 -8.76 7.77
CA GLU A 62 -4.80 -8.27 7.35
C GLU A 62 -4.04 -9.25 6.45
N LYS A 63 -4.10 -10.56 6.72
CA LYS A 63 -3.45 -11.60 5.88
C LYS A 63 -4.08 -11.72 4.49
N ARG A 64 -5.39 -11.43 4.38
CA ARG A 64 -6.12 -11.41 3.10
C ARG A 64 -5.86 -10.15 2.26
N ARG A 65 -5.17 -9.13 2.80
CA ARG A 65 -4.88 -7.90 2.06
C ARG A 65 -3.71 -8.06 1.10
N HIS A 66 -3.86 -7.45 -0.08
CA HIS A 66 -2.77 -7.21 -1.02
C HIS A 66 -1.83 -6.12 -0.48
N LEU A 67 -1.04 -6.47 0.53
CA LEU A 67 -0.03 -5.58 1.10
C LEU A 67 1.11 -5.34 0.11
N GLY A 68 1.71 -4.15 0.26
CA GLY A 68 2.96 -3.75 -0.38
C GLY A 68 4.12 -4.68 -0.07
N ASP A 69 5.24 -4.47 -0.76
CA ASP A 69 6.44 -5.29 -0.57
C ASP A 69 7.03 -5.17 0.86
N THR A 70 6.65 -4.11 1.59
CA THR A 70 7.04 -3.88 2.99
C THR A 70 6.06 -4.48 4.00
N LYS A 71 5.01 -5.17 3.54
CA LYS A 71 3.95 -5.75 4.39
C LYS A 71 3.38 -4.71 5.36
N HIS A 72 3.45 -4.97 6.66
CA HIS A 72 2.96 -4.10 7.73
C HIS A 72 4.02 -3.11 8.24
N PHE A 73 5.18 -3.00 7.57
CA PHE A 73 6.23 -2.07 7.94
C PHE A 73 6.22 -0.81 7.08
N CYS A 74 6.59 0.30 7.70
CA CYS A 74 6.67 1.61 7.08
C CYS A 74 7.76 1.63 5.98
N PRO A 75 7.39 1.83 4.70
CA PRO A 75 8.36 1.81 3.60
C PRO A 75 9.33 2.98 3.64
N VAL A 76 8.91 4.14 4.16
CA VAL A 76 9.77 5.34 4.31
C VAL A 76 10.88 5.10 5.33
N PHE A 77 10.55 4.58 6.51
CA PHE A 77 11.55 4.28 7.55
C PHE A 77 12.50 3.16 7.12
N LEU A 78 11.99 2.18 6.38
CA LEU A 78 12.83 1.12 5.82
C LEU A 78 13.83 1.70 4.80
N LYS A 79 13.40 2.64 3.95
CA LYS A 79 14.26 3.25 2.93
C LYS A 79 15.28 4.24 3.50
N GLU A 80 14.84 5.15 4.37
CA GLU A 80 15.66 6.25 4.87
C GLU A 80 16.56 5.83 6.04
N ASN A 81 16.07 4.94 6.91
CA ASN A 81 16.75 4.57 8.15
C ASN A 81 17.18 3.10 8.20
N PHE A 82 16.75 2.27 7.25
CA PHE A 82 16.98 0.82 7.27
C PHE A 82 16.41 0.14 8.53
N ILE A 83 15.30 0.68 9.05
CA ILE A 83 14.61 0.19 10.24
C ILE A 83 13.23 -0.35 9.83
N LEU A 84 12.94 -1.58 10.27
CA LEU A 84 11.60 -2.18 10.17
C LEU A 84 10.70 -1.62 11.27
N GLN A 85 10.19 -0.41 11.03
CA GLN A 85 9.25 0.25 11.93
C GLN A 85 7.82 -0.21 11.58
N PRO A 86 7.04 -0.74 12.54
CA PRO A 86 5.64 -1.10 12.30
C PRO A 86 4.82 0.12 11.86
N GLY A 87 3.98 -0.06 10.84
CA GLY A 87 3.00 0.94 10.40
C GLY A 87 1.65 0.77 11.10
N SER A 88 0.83 1.82 11.04
CA SER A 88 -0.56 1.80 11.52
C SER A 88 -1.53 1.63 10.35
N THR A 89 -2.64 0.93 10.57
CA THR A 89 -3.75 0.85 9.61
C THR A 89 -4.47 2.18 9.42
N GLU A 90 -4.39 3.09 10.40
CA GLU A 90 -4.94 4.46 10.31
C GLU A 90 -4.14 5.34 9.35
N GLU A 91 -2.84 5.05 9.22
CA GLU A 91 -1.94 5.75 8.31
C GLU A 91 -1.63 4.82 7.14
N ALA A 92 -2.59 4.68 6.22
CA ALA A 92 -2.49 3.81 5.05
C ALA A 92 -2.60 4.58 3.73
N ALA A 93 -1.92 4.10 2.70
CA ALA A 93 -2.06 4.59 1.33
C ALA A 93 -2.02 3.43 0.33
N LYS A 94 -2.70 3.60 -0.81
CA LYS A 94 -2.68 2.64 -1.91
C LYS A 94 -1.76 3.12 -3.01
N TYR A 95 -0.91 2.21 -3.49
CA TYR A 95 -0.04 2.45 -4.64
C TYR A 95 0.11 1.18 -5.47
N ARG A 96 -0.18 1.27 -6.77
CA ARG A 96 -0.19 0.15 -7.71
C ARG A 96 -0.96 -1.06 -7.18
N GLU A 97 -2.19 -0.81 -6.74
CA GLU A 97 -3.11 -1.83 -6.19
C GLU A 97 -2.62 -2.53 -4.92
N LYS A 98 -1.53 -2.04 -4.31
CA LYS A 98 -1.01 -2.55 -3.04
C LYS A 98 -1.21 -1.54 -1.92
N ILE A 99 -1.54 -2.04 -0.73
CA ILE A 99 -1.73 -1.24 0.48
C ILE A 99 -0.40 -1.12 1.24
N TYR A 100 -0.02 0.09 1.61
CA TYR A 100 1.15 0.39 2.43
C TYR A 100 0.73 1.06 3.74
N TYR A 101 1.34 0.65 4.85
CA TYR A 101 1.12 1.25 6.17
C TYR A 101 2.30 2.11 6.58
N PHE A 102 2.03 3.18 7.31
CA PHE A 102 3.02 4.17 7.72
C PHE A 102 3.08 4.30 9.24
N SER A 103 4.27 4.58 9.75
CA SER A 103 4.50 4.76 11.19
C SER A 103 4.03 6.12 11.70
N SER A 104 3.80 7.07 10.81
CA SER A 104 3.34 8.42 11.12
C SER A 104 2.73 9.09 9.88
N PRO A 105 1.87 10.12 10.04
CA PRO A 105 1.29 10.84 8.91
C PRO A 105 2.35 11.54 8.05
N GLU A 106 3.46 12.00 8.62
CA GLU A 106 4.56 12.62 7.87
C GLU A 106 5.26 11.60 6.95
N ALA A 107 5.36 10.34 7.38
CA ALA A 107 5.89 9.28 6.54
C ALA A 107 4.92 8.95 5.39
N LYS A 108 3.61 8.99 5.64
CA LYS A 108 2.59 8.83 4.59
C LYS A 108 2.67 9.96 3.56
N GLU A 109 2.77 11.21 4.01
CA GLU A 109 2.86 12.38 3.11
C GLU A 109 4.08 12.28 2.18
N LYS A 110 5.26 11.97 2.72
CA LYS A 110 6.47 11.74 1.91
C LYS A 110 6.27 10.67 0.84
N PHE A 111 5.60 9.57 1.22
CA PHE A 111 5.31 8.50 0.28
C PHE A 111 4.33 8.92 -0.81
N LEU A 112 3.31 9.72 -0.49
CA LEU A 112 2.34 10.21 -1.47
C LEU A 112 2.99 11.14 -2.51
N GLU A 113 4.03 11.88 -2.13
CA GLU A 113 4.78 12.74 -3.06
C GLU A 113 5.61 11.93 -4.06
N HIS A 114 6.32 10.89 -3.60
CA HIS A 114 7.28 10.13 -4.41
C HIS A 114 7.25 8.61 -4.11
N PRO A 115 6.13 7.91 -4.34
CA PRO A 115 5.96 6.51 -3.93
C PRO A 115 6.98 5.56 -4.57
N GLU A 116 7.41 5.85 -5.81
CA GLU A 116 8.40 5.07 -6.53
C GLU A 116 9.78 5.00 -5.87
N GLU A 117 10.11 5.93 -4.97
CA GLU A 117 11.40 5.92 -4.26
C GLU A 117 11.42 4.90 -3.11
N TYR A 118 10.24 4.52 -2.62
CA TYR A 118 10.05 3.75 -1.40
C TYR A 118 9.63 2.30 -1.65
N VAL A 119 9.22 1.95 -2.87
CA VAL A 119 8.77 0.59 -3.25
C VAL A 119 9.73 -0.08 -4.23
N ALA A 120 9.69 -1.42 -4.31
CA ALA A 120 10.48 -2.13 -5.31
C ALA A 120 9.86 -1.97 -6.72
N HIS A 121 10.72 -2.02 -7.74
CA HIS A 121 10.33 -1.86 -9.15
C HIS A 121 9.84 -3.15 -9.80
#